data_AF-A0A317Z6P1-F1
#
_entry.id   AF-A0A317Z6P1-F1
#
_cell.length_a   1.000
_cell.length_b   1.000
_cell.length_c   1.000
_cell.angle_alpha   90.00
_cell.angle_beta   90.00
_cell.angle_gamma   90.00
#
_symmetry.space_group_name_H-M   'P 1'
#
loop_
_entity.id
_entity.type
_entity.pdbx_description
1 polymer ?
#
loop_
_entity_poly.entity_id
_entity_poly.type
_entity_poly.pdbx_seq_one_letter_code
_entity_poly.pdbx_strand_id
1 'polypeptide(L)' 'MTSSKYIEYLQNEVEGQLLDRKRASINPKDVAQHISAFANAEGGKLVIGIE' A
#
# COMPACT_ATOMS: atom_id res chain seq x y z
N MET A 1 -14.60 2.27 11.87
CA MET A 1 -14.41 2.93 10.56
C MET A 1 -15.39 2.29 9.58
N THR A 2 -16.23 3.04 8.88
CA THR A 2 -16.97 2.50 7.72
C THR A 2 -15.99 2.25 6.57
N SER A 3 -16.26 1.28 5.70
CA SER A 3 -15.36 0.92 4.59
C SER A 3 -15.02 2.14 3.69
N SER A 4 -15.98 3.05 3.50
CA SER A 4 -15.77 4.31 2.76
C SER A 4 -14.71 5.22 3.39
N LYS A 5 -14.74 5.41 4.72
CA LYS A 5 -13.77 6.25 5.44
C LYS A 5 -12.37 5.62 5.46
N TYR A 6 -12.30 4.29 5.40
CA TYR A 6 -11.02 3.60 5.36
C TYR A 6 -10.33 3.74 3.99
N ILE A 7 -11.09 3.66 2.90
CA ILE A 7 -10.55 3.92 1.55
C ILE A 7 -10.09 5.37 1.41
N GLU A 8 -10.90 6.34 1.87
CA GLU A 8 -10.55 7.76 1.84
C GLU A 8 -9.26 8.05 2.62
N TYR A 9 -9.09 7.43 3.79
CA TYR A 9 -7.83 7.48 4.53
C TYR A 9 -6.66 6.96 3.68
N LEU A 10 -6.79 5.77 3.09
CA LEU A 10 -5.71 5.20 2.28
C LEU A 10 -5.40 6.06 1.04
N GLN A 11 -6.38 6.74 0.44
CA GLN A 11 -6.17 7.63 -0.71
C GLN A 11 -5.42 8.91 -0.36
N ASN A 12 -5.62 9.47 0.84
CA ASN A 12 -5.10 10.79 1.20
C ASN A 12 -3.93 10.78 2.17
N GLU A 13 -3.68 9.66 2.86
CA GLU A 13 -2.59 9.56 3.82
C GLU A 13 -1.23 9.75 3.15
N VAL A 14 -0.26 10.32 3.88
CA VAL A 14 1.10 10.50 3.37
C VAL A 14 1.79 9.14 3.25
N GLU A 15 2.35 8.86 2.07
CA GLU A 15 3.17 7.66 1.86
C GLU A 15 4.46 7.72 2.68
N GLY A 16 4.90 6.56 3.16
CA GLY A 16 6.08 6.46 4.01
C GLY A 16 6.44 5.02 4.33
N GLN A 17 7.19 4.82 5.40
CA GLN A 17 7.74 3.51 5.77
C GLN A 17 6.67 2.42 5.97
N LEU A 18 5.45 2.81 6.36
CA LEU A 18 4.37 1.87 6.72
C LEU A 18 3.23 1.84 5.70
N LEU A 19 3.21 2.73 4.71
CA LEU A 19 2.16 2.83 3.72
C LEU A 19 2.76 3.15 2.35
N ASP A 20 2.55 2.24 1.41
CA ASP A 20 2.91 2.43 0.01
C ASP A 20 1.68 2.16 -0.87
N ARG A 21 1.47 3.04 -1.86
CA ARG A 21 0.37 2.97 -2.81
C ARG A 21 0.92 2.73 -4.20
N LYS A 22 0.32 1.78 -4.91
CA LYS A 22 0.71 1.44 -6.27
C LYS A 22 -0.50 1.35 -7.17
N ARG A 23 -0.29 1.68 -8.44
CA ARG A 23 -1.30 1.57 -9.49
C ARG A 23 -1.67 0.11 -9.71
N ALA A 24 -2.89 -0.13 -10.17
CA ALA A 24 -3.37 -1.48 -10.51
C ALA A 24 -2.52 -2.16 -11.60
N SER A 25 -1.81 -1.38 -12.42
CA SER A 25 -0.95 -1.86 -13.50
C SER A 25 0.48 -2.24 -13.08
N ILE A 26 0.80 -2.24 -11.78
CA ILE A 26 2.12 -2.65 -11.28
C ILE A 26 2.42 -4.10 -11.69
N ASN A 27 3.68 -4.38 -12.03
CA ASN A 27 4.10 -5.75 -12.32
C ASN A 27 4.06 -6.59 -11.04
N PRO A 28 3.47 -7.81 -11.06
CA PRO A 28 3.45 -8.69 -9.89
C PRO A 28 4.82 -8.96 -9.27
N LYS A 29 5.90 -8.96 -10.07
CA LYS A 29 7.27 -9.11 -9.56
C LYS A 29 7.67 -7.93 -8.66
N ASP A 30 7.29 -6.72 -9.02
CA ASP A 30 7.60 -5.52 -8.23
C ASP A 30 6.78 -5.53 -6.94
N VAL A 31 5.52 -5.98 -6.98
CA VAL A 31 4.69 -6.22 -5.77
C VAL A 31 5.40 -7.15 -4.78
N ALA A 32 6.00 -8.24 -5.27
CA ALA A 32 6.73 -9.17 -4.41
C ALA A 32 7.93 -8.51 -3.71
N GLN A 33 8.61 -7.57 -4.36
CA GLN A 33 9.70 -6.80 -3.74
C GLN A 33 9.19 -5.92 -2.60
N HIS A 34 8.06 -5.24 -2.78
CA HIS A 34 7.42 -4.45 -1.73
C HIS A 34 6.99 -5.32 -0.55
N ILE A 35 6.40 -6.50 -0.80
CA ILE A 35 6.04 -7.46 0.25
C ILE A 35 7.28 -7.88 1.04
N SER A 36 8.37 -8.25 0.35
CA SER A 36 9.62 -8.63 1.02
C SER A 36 10.20 -7.49 1.84
N ALA A 37 10.16 -6.25 1.33
CA ALA A 37 10.66 -5.08 2.04
C ALA A 37 9.86 -4.83 3.34
N PHE A 38 8.53 -4.86 3.27
CA PHE A 38 7.68 -4.73 4.45
C PHE A 38 7.90 -5.87 5.46
N ALA A 39 7.98 -7.12 4.99
CA ALA A 39 8.17 -8.28 5.87
C ALA A 39 9.52 -8.27 6.58
N ASN A 40 10.57 -7.73 5.95
CA ASN A 40 11.91 -7.59 6.55
C ASN A 40 12.03 -6.39 7.49
N ALA A 41 11.08 -5.45 7.44
CA ALA A 41 11.02 -4.28 8.32
C ALA A 41 10.04 -4.53 9.47
N GLU A 42 9.14 -3.58 9.75
CA GLU A 42 8.13 -3.64 10.80
C GLU A 42 6.75 -4.08 10.27
N GLY A 43 6.69 -4.55 9.03
CA GLY A 43 5.45 -4.71 8.28
C GLY A 43 4.96 -3.39 7.67
N GLY A 44 3.73 -3.39 7.17
CA GLY A 44 3.12 -2.21 6.57
C GLY A 44 1.92 -2.54 5.70
N LYS A 45 1.42 -1.53 4.99
CA LYS A 45 0.29 -1.63 4.07
C LYS A 45 0.76 -1.31 2.66
N LEU A 46 0.69 -2.31 1.79
CA LEU A 46 0.78 -2.12 0.35
C LEU A 46 -0.63 -2.08 -0.22
N VAL A 47 -1.04 -0.94 -0.78
CA VAL A 47 -2.38 -0.76 -1.36
C VAL A 47 -2.28 -0.64 -2.87
N ILE A 48 -3.05 -1.45 -3.59
CA ILE A 48 -3.00 -1.55 -5.04
C ILE A 48 -4.31 -1.03 -5.64
N GLY A 49 -4.21 -0.17 -6.65
CA GLY A 49 -5.36 0.27 -7.45
C GLY A 49 -6.28 1.28 -6.76
N ILE A 50 -5.74 2.03 -5.79
CA ILE A 50 -6.41 3.19 -5.21
C ILE A 50 -5.69 4.45 -5.69
N GLU A 51 -6.45 5.46 -6.08
CA GLU A 51 -6.00 6.83 -6.38
C GLU A 51 -6.74 7.80 -5.48
#